data_AF-A0A136NEW2-F1
#
_entry.id   AF-A0A136NEW2-F1
#
_cell.length_a   1.000
_cell.length_b   1.000
_cell.length_c   1.000
_cell.angle_alpha   90.00
_cell.angle_beta   90.00
_cell.angle_gamma   90.00
#
_symmetry.space_group_name_H-M   'P 1'
#
loop_
_entity.id
_entity.type
_entity.pdbx_description
1 polymer ?
#
loop_
_entity_poly.entity_id
_entity_poly.type
_entity_poly.pdbx_seq_one_letter_code
_entity_poly.pdbx_strand_id
1 'polypeptide(L)'
;MMKKIKFLFLFSVLFAVTVSVNSYTLTKFTINPHDSLLFDAGNTISQSTIKAGNKNCFVKVKGMKGIVMGEVLVREIVAACGENETLWVSKHKKLEIGDILVEGTTVLTSKESWVGLGVYLSTDETSIFPSTSIIVGESSEISVPRISDLCLRLEQQIPQKEIPVIKGIVTYENEAGNEEELAPLPKLTTKGKRSSGKHKKTRYSHEVRISESDTVDIIRVYKGAVEVTILNIDIDDDDYTKKLEKMNEDMMSGKITPQEMQEKMAEFQNFGLMVNELMQPLNVDEGFKCTVTKNSRVVEPLGAGDEDNAGK
;
A
#
# COMPACT_ATOMS: atom_id res chain seq x y z
N MET A 1 42.06 46.73 -32.37
CA MET A 1 40.86 47.10 -31.59
C MET A 1 40.27 45.82 -31.01
N MET A 2 40.61 45.52 -29.75
CA MET A 2 40.38 44.23 -29.10
C MET A 2 39.02 44.25 -28.38
N LYS A 3 38.14 43.27 -28.62
CA LYS A 3 36.99 43.02 -27.74
C LYS A 3 36.95 41.55 -27.30
N LYS A 4 36.94 41.46 -25.97
CA LYS A 4 37.20 40.34 -25.07
C LYS A 4 36.15 39.24 -25.18
N ILE A 5 36.64 38.00 -25.24
CA ILE A 5 35.94 36.76 -24.95
C ILE A 5 35.59 36.77 -23.46
N LYS A 6 34.30 36.62 -23.10
CA LYS A 6 33.89 36.42 -21.71
C LYS A 6 33.99 34.93 -21.40
N PHE A 7 35.05 34.61 -20.66
CA PHE A 7 35.39 33.29 -20.18
C PHE A 7 34.44 32.88 -19.04
N LEU A 8 33.96 31.65 -19.18
CA LEU A 8 33.24 30.85 -18.21
C LEU A 8 34.10 30.68 -16.94
N PHE A 9 33.59 31.09 -15.78
CA PHE A 9 34.13 30.70 -14.47
C PHE A 9 32.93 30.47 -13.54
N LEU A 10 32.34 29.27 -13.64
CA LEU A 10 31.33 28.83 -12.69
C LEU A 10 32.06 28.12 -11.55
N PHE A 11 31.96 28.74 -10.38
CA PHE A 11 32.41 28.30 -9.06
C PHE A 11 32.10 26.81 -8.81
N SER A 12 33.14 25.97 -8.73
CA SER A 12 33.06 24.66 -8.10
C SER A 12 33.18 24.83 -6.59
N VAL A 13 32.06 25.01 -5.90
CA VAL A 13 32.00 24.87 -4.44
C VAL A 13 31.93 23.38 -4.14
N LEU A 14 33.08 22.81 -3.73
CA LEU A 14 33.13 21.54 -3.03
C LEU A 14 32.31 21.68 -1.73
N PHE A 15 31.14 21.05 -1.68
CA PHE A 15 30.53 20.64 -0.41
C PHE A 15 30.80 19.14 -0.24
N ALA A 16 31.85 18.84 0.54
CA ALA A 16 32.03 17.53 1.12
C ALA A 16 31.04 17.39 2.28
N VAL A 17 29.88 16.78 2.03
CA VAL A 17 29.01 16.30 3.10
C VAL A 17 29.48 14.89 3.47
N THR A 18 30.27 14.82 4.54
CA THR A 18 30.56 13.56 5.24
C THR A 18 29.25 13.05 5.85
N VAL A 19 28.69 11.99 5.28
CA VAL A 19 27.63 11.22 5.93
C VAL A 19 28.31 10.36 7.01
N SER A 20 28.10 10.76 8.26
CA SER A 20 28.33 9.95 9.45
C SER A 20 27.40 8.74 9.41
N VAL A 21 27.92 7.59 8.99
CA VAL A 21 27.23 6.31 9.15
C VAL A 21 27.37 5.92 10.62
N ASN A 22 26.29 6.04 11.39
CA ASN A 22 26.19 5.43 12.71
C ASN A 22 26.20 3.90 12.54
N SER A 23 27.40 3.33 12.62
CA SER A 23 27.60 1.90 12.80
C SER A 23 27.10 1.51 14.19
N TYR A 24 25.90 0.92 14.25
CA TYR A 24 25.47 0.21 15.44
C TYR A 24 26.44 -0.95 15.69
N THR A 25 27.06 -0.89 16.87
CA THR A 25 27.92 -1.89 17.47
C THR A 25 27.18 -3.22 17.57
N LEU A 26 27.50 -4.16 16.65
CA LEU A 26 27.24 -5.57 16.85
C LEU A 26 28.24 -6.09 17.88
N THR A 27 27.72 -6.47 19.04
CA THR A 27 28.41 -7.15 20.12
C THR A 27 29.07 -8.43 19.60
N LYS A 28 30.39 -8.52 19.77
CA LYS A 28 31.15 -9.78 19.63
C LYS A 28 30.64 -10.77 20.67
N PHE A 29 29.94 -11.81 20.22
CA PHE A 29 29.82 -13.06 20.96
C PHE A 29 30.91 -14.02 20.45
N THR A 30 31.92 -14.23 21.28
CA THR A 30 32.80 -15.40 21.21
C THR A 30 31.95 -16.64 21.45
N ILE A 31 31.85 -17.53 20.45
CA ILE A 31 31.21 -18.83 20.58
C ILE A 31 32.28 -19.91 20.46
N ASN A 32 32.37 -20.68 21.53
CA ASN A 32 33.17 -21.87 21.74
C ASN A 32 32.66 -22.98 20.79
N PRO A 33 33.51 -23.70 20.06
CA PRO A 33 33.06 -24.86 19.30
C PRO A 33 32.74 -25.98 20.29
N HIS A 34 31.72 -26.79 19.99
CA HIS A 34 31.21 -27.88 20.82
C HIS A 34 30.18 -27.46 21.89
N ASP A 35 28.97 -27.07 21.48
CA ASP A 35 27.78 -27.86 21.82
C ASP A 35 26.50 -27.36 21.14
N SER A 36 25.60 -28.31 20.83
CA SER A 36 24.15 -28.14 20.71
C SER A 36 23.53 -27.35 19.55
N LEU A 37 22.87 -28.11 18.65
CA LEU A 37 21.43 -27.95 18.32
C LEU A 37 20.91 -26.50 18.31
N LEU A 38 21.19 -25.74 17.26
CA LEU A 38 20.36 -24.60 16.84
C LEU A 38 20.66 -24.32 15.37
N PHE A 39 19.64 -24.54 14.56
CA PHE A 39 19.59 -24.21 13.15
C PHE A 39 19.99 -22.74 12.96
N ASP A 40 21.15 -22.55 12.32
CA ASP A 40 21.71 -21.26 11.98
C ASP A 40 20.73 -20.46 11.11
N ALA A 41 20.47 -19.25 11.55
CA ALA A 41 19.87 -18.19 10.77
C ALA A 41 20.78 -17.85 9.58
N GLY A 42 20.22 -17.87 8.38
CA GLY A 42 20.92 -17.45 7.16
C GLY A 42 20.08 -17.49 5.88
N ASN A 43 19.09 -18.40 5.82
CA ASN A 43 18.06 -18.41 4.79
C ASN A 43 16.73 -18.64 5.49
N THR A 44 15.87 -17.62 5.55
CA THR A 44 14.52 -17.76 6.09
C THR A 44 13.75 -18.73 5.17
N ILE A 45 13.64 -19.99 5.57
CA ILE A 45 12.68 -20.94 4.98
C ILE A 45 11.30 -20.39 5.33
N SER A 46 10.74 -19.56 4.45
CA SER A 46 9.37 -19.10 4.61
C SER A 46 8.45 -20.27 4.26
N GLN A 47 7.79 -20.87 5.26
CA GLN A 47 6.61 -21.71 5.01
C GLN A 47 5.46 -20.80 4.53
N SER A 48 5.51 -20.40 3.27
CA SER A 48 4.58 -19.45 2.67
C SER A 48 3.38 -20.12 2.00
N THR A 49 3.34 -21.45 1.90
CA THR A 49 2.07 -22.17 1.81
C THR A 49 1.48 -22.24 3.21
N ILE A 50 0.71 -21.22 3.56
CA ILE A 50 -0.18 -21.31 4.72
C ILE A 50 -1.32 -22.25 4.32
N LYS A 51 -1.37 -23.40 5.00
CA LYS A 51 -2.52 -24.28 4.98
C LYS A 51 -3.63 -23.62 5.81
N ALA A 52 -4.60 -23.00 5.15
CA ALA A 52 -5.88 -22.69 5.79
C ALA A 52 -6.72 -23.97 5.68
N GLY A 53 -6.80 -24.73 6.78
CA GLY A 53 -7.39 -26.07 6.76
C GLY A 53 -6.67 -27.00 5.75
N ASN A 54 -7.44 -27.56 4.80
CA ASN A 54 -6.92 -28.42 3.71
C ASN A 54 -6.57 -27.64 2.43
N LYS A 55 -6.65 -26.30 2.43
CA LYS A 55 -6.49 -25.48 1.23
C LYS A 55 -5.14 -24.76 1.21
N ASN A 56 -4.51 -24.73 0.04
CA ASN A 56 -3.36 -23.88 -0.24
C ASN A 56 -3.86 -22.55 -0.81
N CYS A 57 -3.25 -21.46 -0.37
CA CYS A 57 -3.63 -20.13 -0.80
C CYS A 57 -2.39 -19.34 -1.19
N PHE A 58 -2.44 -18.68 -2.34
CA PHE A 58 -1.29 -17.95 -2.88
C PHE A 58 -1.71 -16.83 -3.82
N VAL A 59 -0.81 -15.85 -3.99
CA VAL A 59 -0.92 -14.80 -5.00
C VAL A 59 0.02 -15.14 -6.15
N LYS A 60 -0.49 -15.12 -7.38
CA LYS A 60 0.31 -15.38 -8.59
C LYS A 60 0.21 -14.23 -9.59
N VAL A 61 1.27 -14.06 -10.35
CA VAL A 61 1.29 -13.17 -11.52
C VAL A 61 0.47 -13.80 -12.64
N LYS A 62 -0.64 -13.15 -13.03
CA LYS A 62 -1.54 -13.57 -14.12
C LYS A 62 -1.12 -13.03 -15.49
N GLY A 63 -0.63 -11.79 -15.49
CA GLY A 63 -0.26 -11.07 -16.70
C GLY A 63 0.62 -9.90 -16.31
N MET A 64 1.45 -9.44 -17.24
CA MET A 64 2.28 -8.26 -17.02
C MET A 64 2.78 -7.68 -18.32
N LYS A 65 3.16 -6.41 -18.27
CA LYS A 65 3.89 -5.72 -19.32
C LYS A 65 5.03 -4.93 -18.69
N GLY A 66 6.17 -4.87 -19.37
CA GLY A 66 7.31 -4.05 -18.95
C GLY A 66 8.16 -4.70 -17.84
N ILE A 67 8.83 -3.85 -17.05
CA ILE A 67 9.70 -4.29 -15.95
C ILE A 67 8.94 -4.17 -14.64
N VAL A 68 8.73 -5.31 -13.99
CA VAL A 68 8.10 -5.42 -12.68
C VAL A 68 9.03 -6.22 -11.77
N MET A 69 9.28 -5.70 -10.58
CA MET A 69 10.15 -6.31 -9.59
C MET A 69 9.33 -6.73 -8.38
N GLY A 70 9.72 -7.84 -7.75
CA GLY A 70 9.08 -8.31 -6.54
C GLY A 70 9.82 -9.50 -5.96
N GLU A 71 9.31 -9.98 -4.84
CA GLU A 71 9.87 -11.12 -4.14
C GLU A 71 8.98 -12.36 -4.36
N VAL A 72 9.61 -13.43 -4.86
CA VAL A 72 8.93 -14.65 -5.29
C VAL A 72 9.42 -15.86 -4.53
N LEU A 73 8.57 -16.89 -4.47
CA LEU A 73 8.92 -18.20 -3.96
C LEU A 73 9.43 -19.08 -5.10
N VAL A 74 10.65 -19.58 -4.96
CA VAL A 74 11.25 -20.52 -5.91
C VAL A 74 11.51 -21.83 -5.20
N ARG A 75 11.26 -22.95 -5.90
CA ARG A 75 11.71 -24.27 -5.44
C ARG A 75 13.18 -24.44 -5.82
N GLU A 76 14.02 -24.68 -4.83
CA GLU A 76 15.42 -25.05 -5.03
C GLU A 76 15.69 -26.45 -4.52
N ILE A 77 16.49 -27.20 -5.28
CA ILE A 77 16.99 -28.50 -4.84
C ILE A 77 18.31 -28.25 -4.15
N VAL A 78 18.37 -28.54 -2.85
CA VAL A 78 19.57 -28.41 -2.04
C VAL A 78 20.02 -29.81 -1.64
N ALA A 79 21.29 -30.11 -1.88
CA ALA A 79 21.89 -31.35 -1.41
C ALA A 79 22.25 -31.20 0.08
N ALA A 80 21.48 -31.86 0.95
CA ALA A 80 21.72 -31.90 2.38
C ALA A 80 21.91 -33.37 2.79
N CYS A 81 22.97 -33.67 3.54
CA CYS A 81 23.23 -35.02 4.06
C CYS A 81 23.30 -36.14 2.99
N GLY A 82 23.63 -35.82 1.74
CA GLY A 82 23.72 -36.80 0.65
C GLY A 82 22.38 -37.11 -0.03
N GLU A 83 21.29 -36.44 0.36
CA GLU A 83 19.99 -36.51 -0.30
C GLU A 83 19.64 -35.15 -0.91
N ASN A 84 18.88 -35.18 -2.02
CA ASN A 84 18.37 -33.98 -2.66
C ASN A 84 17.03 -33.60 -2.03
N GLU A 85 17.01 -32.54 -1.23
CA GLU A 85 15.79 -31.99 -0.66
C GLU A 85 15.30 -30.81 -1.50
N THR A 86 13.98 -30.68 -1.67
CA THR A 86 13.38 -29.50 -2.32
C THR A 86 12.92 -28.52 -1.27
N LEU A 87 13.51 -27.32 -1.26
CA LEU A 87 13.18 -26.23 -0.34
C LEU A 87 12.52 -25.08 -1.09
N TRP A 88 11.66 -24.35 -0.39
CA TRP A 88 11.14 -23.08 -0.87
C TRP A 88 12.03 -21.95 -0.36
N VAL A 89 12.59 -21.18 -1.29
CA VAL A 89 13.41 -20.01 -0.99
C VAL A 89 12.75 -18.76 -1.52
N SER A 90 12.94 -17.67 -0.80
CA SER A 90 12.51 -16.35 -1.25
C SER A 90 13.58 -15.70 -2.12
N LYS A 91 13.19 -15.11 -3.25
CA LYS A 91 14.10 -14.38 -4.14
C LYS A 91 13.49 -13.08 -4.64
N HIS A 92 14.24 -11.99 -4.50
CA HIS A 92 13.92 -10.75 -5.17
C HIS A 92 14.38 -10.81 -6.64
N LYS A 93 13.44 -10.75 -7.59
CA LYS A 93 13.73 -10.84 -9.02
C LYS A 93 12.77 -10.01 -9.87
N LYS A 94 13.08 -9.92 -11.17
CA LYS A 94 12.11 -9.50 -12.17
C LYS A 94 11.00 -10.56 -12.25
N LEU A 95 9.76 -10.12 -12.08
CA LEU A 95 8.60 -11.01 -12.10
C LEU A 95 8.35 -11.57 -13.50
N GLU A 96 7.78 -12.77 -13.51
CA GLU A 96 7.35 -13.51 -14.69
C GLU A 96 5.93 -14.03 -14.46
N ILE A 97 5.18 -14.26 -15.56
CA ILE A 97 3.84 -14.84 -15.46
C ILE A 97 3.94 -16.23 -14.84
N GLY A 98 3.10 -16.48 -13.83
CA GLY A 98 3.08 -17.72 -13.06
C GLY A 98 3.89 -17.68 -11.76
N ASP A 99 4.73 -16.67 -11.55
CA ASP A 99 5.47 -16.50 -10.30
C ASP A 99 4.51 -16.41 -9.10
N ILE A 100 4.89 -17.08 -8.00
CA ILE A 100 4.18 -17.03 -6.73
C ILE A 100 4.84 -15.98 -5.86
N LEU A 101 4.08 -14.98 -5.44
CA LEU A 101 4.58 -13.88 -4.62
C LEU A 101 4.64 -14.26 -3.15
N VAL A 102 5.66 -13.78 -2.45
CA VAL A 102 5.78 -13.90 -1.00
C VAL A 102 4.84 -12.89 -0.33
N GLU A 103 4.09 -13.33 0.68
CA GLU A 103 3.17 -12.45 1.40
C GLU A 103 3.89 -11.31 2.13
N GLY A 104 3.25 -10.14 2.22
CA GLY A 104 3.80 -8.95 2.87
C GLY A 104 4.92 -8.24 2.08
N THR A 105 5.38 -8.81 0.97
CA THR A 105 6.47 -8.24 0.16
C THR A 105 5.98 -7.14 -0.76
N THR A 106 6.91 -6.33 -1.27
CA THR A 106 6.58 -5.20 -2.12
C THR A 106 6.72 -5.56 -3.60
N VAL A 107 5.70 -5.21 -4.39
CA VAL A 107 5.75 -5.25 -5.86
C VAL A 107 5.92 -3.85 -6.40
N LEU A 108 6.89 -3.70 -7.31
CA LEU A 108 7.28 -2.43 -7.92
C LEU A 108 7.08 -2.50 -9.43
N THR A 109 6.30 -1.56 -9.97
CA THR A 109 6.14 -1.37 -11.41
C THR A 109 6.91 -0.13 -11.87
N SER A 110 7.62 -0.25 -12.98
CA SER A 110 8.26 0.87 -13.68
C SER A 110 7.26 1.69 -14.52
N LYS A 111 7.75 2.72 -15.21
CA LYS A 111 6.96 3.49 -16.18
C LYS A 111 6.51 2.58 -17.34
N GLU A 112 5.29 2.76 -17.85
CA GLU A 112 4.72 1.95 -18.95
C GLU A 112 4.61 0.45 -18.65
N SER A 113 4.70 0.06 -17.38
CA SER A 113 4.58 -1.33 -16.94
C SER A 113 3.33 -1.55 -16.10
N TRP A 114 2.83 -2.77 -16.08
CA TRP A 114 1.71 -3.17 -15.24
C TRP A 114 1.85 -4.64 -14.87
N VAL A 115 1.20 -5.04 -13.77
CA VAL A 115 1.10 -6.44 -13.37
C VAL A 115 -0.32 -6.77 -12.89
N GLY A 116 -0.89 -7.83 -13.45
CA GLY A 116 -2.12 -8.45 -13.00
C GLY A 116 -1.79 -9.54 -12.00
N LEU A 117 -2.33 -9.44 -10.79
CA LEU A 117 -2.21 -10.41 -9.71
C LEU A 117 -3.53 -11.14 -9.55
N GLY A 118 -3.44 -12.46 -9.49
CA GLY A 118 -4.53 -13.34 -9.12
C GLY A 118 -4.38 -13.80 -7.68
N VAL A 119 -5.44 -13.64 -6.89
CA VAL A 119 -5.59 -14.38 -5.65
C VAL A 119 -6.16 -15.75 -5.99
N TYR A 120 -5.50 -16.80 -5.53
CA TYR A 120 -5.89 -18.17 -5.82
C TYR A 120 -6.10 -18.95 -4.53
N LEU A 121 -7.27 -19.59 -4.45
CA LEU A 121 -7.59 -20.61 -3.47
C LEU A 121 -7.53 -21.95 -4.19
N SER A 122 -6.78 -22.89 -3.61
CA SER A 122 -6.60 -24.24 -4.13
C SER A 122 -6.99 -25.23 -3.02
N THR A 123 -8.05 -26.00 -3.25
CA THR A 123 -8.40 -27.17 -2.42
C THR A 123 -7.53 -28.39 -2.76
N ASP A 124 -6.99 -28.39 -3.98
CA ASP A 124 -6.06 -29.35 -4.55
C ASP A 124 -5.25 -28.62 -5.65
N GLU A 125 -4.19 -29.23 -6.21
CA GLU A 125 -3.35 -28.61 -7.24
C GLU A 125 -4.11 -28.18 -8.52
N THR A 126 -5.36 -28.63 -8.70
CA THR A 126 -6.14 -28.50 -9.94
C THR A 126 -7.33 -27.52 -9.85
N SER A 127 -7.87 -27.29 -8.66
CA SER A 127 -9.09 -26.52 -8.42
C SER A 127 -8.73 -25.09 -8.07
N ILE A 128 -8.57 -24.27 -9.10
CA ILE A 128 -8.15 -22.87 -8.98
C ILE A 128 -9.37 -21.97 -9.14
N PHE A 129 -9.80 -21.32 -8.04
CA PHE A 129 -10.88 -20.32 -8.11
C PHE A 129 -10.30 -18.90 -8.22
N PRO A 130 -10.42 -18.24 -9.39
CA PRO A 130 -10.06 -16.83 -9.51
C PRO A 130 -11.19 -15.98 -8.91
N SER A 131 -11.07 -15.57 -7.64
CA SER A 131 -12.11 -14.73 -7.02
C SER A 131 -11.92 -13.24 -7.29
N THR A 132 -10.69 -12.79 -7.57
CA THR A 132 -10.39 -11.36 -7.75
C THR A 132 -9.18 -11.15 -8.66
N SER A 133 -9.23 -10.11 -9.48
CA SER A 133 -8.12 -9.61 -10.28
C SER A 133 -7.67 -8.26 -9.74
N ILE A 134 -6.38 -8.14 -9.44
CA ILE A 134 -5.74 -6.90 -8.97
C ILE A 134 -4.76 -6.47 -10.04
N ILE A 135 -4.97 -5.30 -10.65
CA ILE A 135 -4.08 -4.78 -11.68
C ILE A 135 -3.33 -3.60 -11.09
N VAL A 136 -2.03 -3.76 -10.92
CA VAL A 136 -1.12 -2.71 -10.49
C VAL A 136 -0.62 -2.00 -11.74
N GLY A 137 -0.94 -0.72 -11.86
CA GLY A 137 -0.53 0.09 -13.01
C GLY A 137 0.91 0.56 -12.92
N GLU A 138 1.26 1.54 -13.74
CA GLU A 138 2.64 2.02 -13.86
C GLU A 138 3.12 2.81 -12.63
N SER A 139 4.44 2.87 -12.44
CA SER A 139 5.10 3.66 -11.38
C SER A 139 4.52 3.44 -9.98
N SER A 140 4.08 2.21 -9.71
CA SER A 140 3.31 1.85 -8.53
C SER A 140 4.13 0.95 -7.60
N GLU A 141 3.81 1.05 -6.33
CA GLU A 141 4.37 0.29 -5.24
C GLU A 141 3.22 -0.22 -4.37
N ILE A 142 3.10 -1.54 -4.28
CA ILE A 142 2.06 -2.17 -3.47
C ILE A 142 2.68 -3.22 -2.55
N SER A 143 2.08 -3.40 -1.38
CA SER A 143 2.40 -4.55 -0.53
C SER A 143 1.46 -5.69 -0.87
N VAL A 144 2.01 -6.87 -1.13
CA VAL A 144 1.25 -8.10 -1.27
C VAL A 144 0.55 -8.35 0.07
N PRO A 145 -0.79 -8.48 0.10
CA PRO A 145 -1.50 -8.69 1.35
C PRO A 145 -1.00 -9.97 2.05
N ARG A 146 -1.11 -10.00 3.38
CA ARG A 146 -0.85 -11.23 4.13
C ARG A 146 -1.89 -12.27 3.73
N ILE A 147 -1.42 -13.30 3.06
CA ILE A 147 -2.26 -14.32 2.41
C ILE A 147 -2.92 -15.15 3.50
N SER A 148 -2.21 -15.47 4.58
CA SER A 148 -2.76 -16.10 5.80
C SER A 148 -4.08 -15.47 6.26
N ASP A 149 -4.09 -14.14 6.40
CA ASP A 149 -5.27 -13.37 6.83
C ASP A 149 -6.41 -13.45 5.81
N LEU A 150 -6.09 -13.46 4.51
CA LEU A 150 -7.07 -13.51 3.43
C LEU A 150 -7.82 -14.86 3.40
N CYS A 151 -7.08 -15.97 3.57
CA CYS A 151 -7.60 -17.31 3.31
C CYS A 151 -8.37 -17.86 4.51
N LEU A 152 -7.92 -17.60 5.74
CA LEU A 152 -8.70 -17.89 6.95
C LEU A 152 -10.08 -17.21 6.92
N ARG A 153 -10.13 -15.96 6.42
CA ARG A 153 -11.36 -15.19 6.37
C ARG A 153 -12.28 -15.60 5.23
N LEU A 154 -11.72 -16.03 4.11
CA LEU A 154 -12.48 -16.65 3.02
C LEU A 154 -13.20 -17.91 3.48
N GLU A 155 -12.56 -18.76 4.29
CA GLU A 155 -13.22 -19.93 4.89
C GLU A 155 -14.31 -19.55 5.89
N GLN A 156 -14.09 -18.50 6.67
CA GLN A 156 -15.01 -18.05 7.71
C GLN A 156 -16.08 -17.06 7.22
N GLN A 157 -16.11 -16.74 5.91
CA GLN A 157 -16.94 -15.67 5.31
C GLN A 157 -16.79 -14.31 6.02
N ILE A 158 -15.65 -14.06 6.66
CA ILE A 158 -15.37 -12.82 7.39
C ILE A 158 -14.90 -11.75 6.39
N PRO A 159 -15.33 -10.48 6.52
CA PRO A 159 -14.85 -9.38 5.69
C PRO A 159 -13.32 -9.35 5.57
N GLN A 160 -12.83 -9.33 4.33
CA GLN A 160 -11.40 -9.38 4.05
C GLN A 160 -10.68 -8.14 4.60
N LYS A 161 -9.43 -8.38 5.02
CA LYS A 161 -8.51 -7.34 5.49
C LYS A 161 -7.88 -6.61 4.31
N GLU A 162 -7.29 -5.48 4.67
CA GLU A 162 -6.85 -4.41 3.81
C GLU A 162 -5.69 -4.80 2.87
N ILE A 163 -5.70 -4.32 1.63
CA ILE A 163 -4.53 -4.34 0.73
C ILE A 163 -3.86 -2.97 0.77
N PRO A 164 -2.60 -2.87 1.24
CA PRO A 164 -1.90 -1.60 1.32
C PRO A 164 -1.42 -1.14 -0.06
N VAL A 165 -1.99 -0.05 -0.55
CA VAL A 165 -1.44 0.71 -1.69
C VAL A 165 -0.45 1.72 -1.12
N ILE A 166 0.85 1.54 -1.41
CA ILE A 166 1.89 2.43 -0.89
C ILE A 166 1.98 3.66 -1.80
N LYS A 167 2.02 3.45 -3.12
CA LYS A 167 2.09 4.51 -4.13
C LYS A 167 1.56 4.02 -5.48
N GLY A 168 1.02 4.92 -6.28
CA GLY A 168 0.62 4.64 -7.65
C GLY A 168 -0.82 4.16 -7.75
N ILE A 169 -1.15 3.42 -8.80
CA ILE A 169 -2.53 3.07 -9.14
C ILE A 169 -2.76 1.56 -9.08
N VAL A 170 -3.86 1.16 -8.44
CA VAL A 170 -4.31 -0.23 -8.41
C VAL A 170 -5.76 -0.29 -8.82
N THR A 171 -6.06 -1.13 -9.80
CA THR A 171 -7.41 -1.40 -10.28
C THR A 171 -7.86 -2.76 -9.80
N TYR A 172 -9.10 -2.82 -9.31
CA TYR A 172 -9.71 -4.03 -8.79
C TYR A 172 -10.96 -4.35 -9.57
N GLU A 173 -11.01 -5.60 -10.00
CA GLU A 173 -12.13 -6.14 -10.72
C GLU A 173 -12.64 -7.41 -10.04
N ASN A 174 -13.95 -7.40 -9.75
CA ASN A 174 -14.67 -8.58 -9.30
C ASN A 174 -15.71 -8.96 -10.36
N GLU A 175 -15.44 -10.03 -11.10
CA GLU A 175 -16.30 -10.53 -12.16
C GLU A 175 -17.29 -11.61 -11.70
N ALA A 176 -17.35 -11.95 -10.41
CA ALA A 176 -18.11 -13.11 -9.96
C ALA A 176 -19.60 -12.99 -10.35
N GLY A 177 -20.01 -13.93 -11.22
CA GLY A 177 -21.26 -13.94 -11.97
C GLY A 177 -22.46 -14.58 -11.26
N ASN A 178 -22.27 -15.20 -10.10
CA ASN A 178 -23.36 -15.86 -9.35
C ASN A 178 -23.59 -15.16 -8.00
N GLU A 179 -24.86 -14.82 -7.73
CA GLU A 179 -25.27 -13.89 -6.67
C GLU A 179 -25.07 -14.40 -5.23
N GLU A 180 -24.76 -15.68 -5.06
CA GLU A 180 -24.80 -16.40 -3.77
C GLU A 180 -23.44 -16.63 -3.10
N GLU A 181 -22.31 -16.48 -3.79
CA GLU A 181 -21.00 -16.89 -3.23
C GLU A 181 -19.91 -15.83 -3.40
N LEU A 182 -20.25 -14.59 -3.08
CA LEU A 182 -19.29 -13.49 -3.10
C LEU A 182 -18.53 -13.43 -1.79
N ALA A 183 -17.32 -13.99 -1.80
CA ALA A 183 -16.30 -13.67 -0.82
C ALA A 183 -16.25 -12.15 -0.59
N PRO A 184 -16.26 -11.68 0.67
CA PRO A 184 -16.17 -10.26 0.93
C PRO A 184 -14.84 -9.73 0.39
N LEU A 185 -14.91 -8.65 -0.40
CA LEU A 185 -13.77 -8.10 -1.11
C LEU A 185 -12.76 -7.44 -0.16
N PRO A 186 -11.47 -7.43 -0.53
CA PRO A 186 -10.46 -6.79 0.28
C PRO A 186 -10.65 -5.28 0.20
N LYS A 187 -10.55 -4.62 1.37
CA LYS A 187 -10.56 -3.16 1.43
C LYS A 187 -9.23 -2.64 0.90
N LEU A 188 -9.21 -1.60 0.08
CA LEU A 188 -7.93 -0.95 -0.22
C LEU A 188 -7.60 0.08 0.81
N THR A 189 -6.37 0.06 1.32
CA THR A 189 -5.92 1.10 2.24
C THR A 189 -4.61 1.72 1.87
N THR A 190 -4.50 2.99 2.22
CA THR A 190 -3.26 3.77 2.07
C THR A 190 -2.66 3.91 3.46
N LYS A 191 -1.61 3.13 3.75
CA LYS A 191 -0.93 3.09 5.05
C LYS A 191 -1.88 2.98 6.27
N GLY A 192 -3.02 2.30 6.13
CA GLY A 192 -4.03 2.17 7.19
C GLY A 192 -4.85 3.43 7.51
N LYS A 193 -4.76 4.48 6.68
CA LYS A 193 -5.39 5.80 6.95
C LYS A 193 -6.72 6.00 6.25
N ARG A 194 -6.92 5.35 5.11
CA ARG A 194 -8.12 5.48 4.27
C ARG A 194 -8.49 4.10 3.78
N SER A 195 -9.78 3.84 3.66
CA SER A 195 -10.33 2.56 3.27
C SER A 195 -11.38 2.72 2.20
N SER A 196 -11.39 1.80 1.25
CA SER A 196 -12.54 1.61 0.37
C SER A 196 -13.11 0.21 0.54
N GLY A 197 -14.41 0.10 0.86
CA GLY A 197 -15.19 -1.13 0.98
C GLY A 197 -16.27 -1.19 -0.11
N LYS A 198 -16.84 -2.36 -0.41
CA LYS A 198 -17.64 -2.54 -1.63
C LYS A 198 -18.99 -3.23 -1.46
N HIS A 199 -19.85 -2.95 -2.45
CA HIS A 199 -21.07 -3.67 -2.84
C HIS A 199 -20.79 -4.72 -3.95
N LYS A 200 -21.83 -5.49 -4.38
CA LYS A 200 -21.72 -6.58 -5.38
C LYS A 200 -21.37 -6.03 -6.80
N LYS A 201 -20.59 -6.79 -7.60
CA LYS A 201 -20.26 -6.53 -9.03
C LYS A 201 -19.56 -5.18 -9.32
N THR A 202 -18.59 -4.80 -8.49
CA THR A 202 -17.92 -3.49 -8.59
C THR A 202 -16.55 -3.55 -9.26
N ARG A 203 -16.26 -2.62 -10.18
CA ARG A 203 -14.94 -2.35 -10.78
C ARG A 203 -14.50 -0.92 -10.46
N TYR A 204 -13.30 -0.77 -9.92
CA TYR A 204 -12.81 0.54 -9.45
C TYR A 204 -11.28 0.59 -9.42
N SER A 205 -10.70 1.78 -9.46
CA SER A 205 -9.28 2.01 -9.22
C SER A 205 -9.04 2.91 -8.03
N HIS A 206 -7.94 2.66 -7.32
CA HIS A 206 -7.44 3.50 -6.24
C HIS A 206 -6.03 3.95 -6.58
N GLU A 207 -5.86 5.25 -6.74
CA GLU A 207 -4.58 5.90 -7.00
C GLU A 207 -4.12 6.66 -5.76
N VAL A 208 -2.88 6.44 -5.36
CA VAL A 208 -2.20 7.12 -4.25
C VAL A 208 -1.08 7.98 -4.81
N ARG A 209 -1.22 9.29 -4.66
CA ARG A 209 -0.18 10.27 -4.98
C ARG A 209 0.43 10.80 -3.70
N ILE A 210 1.74 10.63 -3.56
CA ILE A 210 2.51 11.17 -2.43
C ILE A 210 3.24 12.42 -2.93
N SER A 211 2.98 13.56 -2.29
CA SER A 211 3.75 14.79 -2.41
C SER A 211 4.52 15.05 -1.11
N GLU A 212 5.42 16.04 -1.10
CA GLU A 212 6.20 16.38 0.10
C GLU A 212 5.33 16.80 1.29
N SER A 213 4.15 17.37 1.04
CA SER A 213 3.27 17.94 2.07
C SER A 213 1.95 17.20 2.27
N ASP A 214 1.51 16.38 1.31
CA ASP A 214 0.22 15.67 1.41
C ASP A 214 0.21 14.34 0.64
N THR A 215 -0.69 13.45 1.07
CA THR A 215 -1.07 12.23 0.34
C THR A 215 -2.48 12.43 -0.22
N VAL A 216 -2.61 12.31 -1.54
CA VAL A 216 -3.88 12.42 -2.26
C VAL A 216 -4.28 11.04 -2.73
N ASP A 217 -5.48 10.62 -2.33
CA ASP A 217 -6.10 9.38 -2.77
C ASP A 217 -7.19 9.70 -3.79
N ILE A 218 -7.19 9.01 -4.92
CA ILE A 218 -8.20 9.16 -5.97
C ILE A 218 -8.83 7.80 -6.21
N ILE A 219 -10.10 7.66 -5.84
CA ILE A 219 -10.90 6.46 -6.02
C ILE A 219 -11.83 6.69 -7.21
N ARG A 220 -11.72 5.89 -8.28
CA ARG A 220 -12.57 5.96 -9.49
C ARG A 220 -13.44 4.73 -9.59
N VAL A 221 -14.75 4.90 -9.74
CA VAL A 221 -15.72 3.79 -9.78
C VAL A 221 -16.26 3.65 -11.20
N TYR A 222 -15.83 2.59 -11.89
CA TYR A 222 -16.21 2.32 -13.28
C TYR A 222 -17.47 1.48 -13.39
N LYS A 223 -17.77 0.68 -12.36
CA LYS A 223 -18.95 -0.18 -12.29
C LYS A 223 -19.36 -0.41 -10.85
N GLY A 224 -20.65 -0.35 -10.54
CA GLY A 224 -21.19 -0.60 -9.20
C GLY A 224 -20.95 0.56 -8.22
N ALA A 225 -20.79 0.27 -6.93
CA ALA A 225 -20.57 1.30 -5.91
C ALA A 225 -19.47 0.90 -4.92
N VAL A 226 -18.78 1.92 -4.38
CA VAL A 226 -17.68 1.81 -3.42
C VAL A 226 -17.94 2.74 -2.23
N GLU A 227 -17.93 2.19 -1.02
CA GLU A 227 -17.88 2.97 0.22
C GLU A 227 -16.44 3.42 0.46
N VAL A 228 -16.22 4.71 0.69
CA VAL A 228 -14.93 5.32 1.02
C VAL A 228 -14.99 5.86 2.44
N THR A 229 -14.11 5.37 3.30
CA THR A 229 -14.03 5.69 4.73
C THR A 229 -12.63 6.14 5.08
N ILE A 230 -12.48 7.28 5.74
CA ILE A 230 -11.18 7.75 6.25
C ILE A 230 -11.02 7.15 7.65
N LEU A 231 -10.08 6.20 7.79
CA LEU A 231 -9.83 5.47 9.04
C LEU A 231 -9.07 6.32 10.04
N ASN A 232 -8.14 7.16 9.56
CA ASN A 232 -7.36 8.05 10.39
C ASN A 232 -6.96 9.30 9.61
N ILE A 233 -7.14 10.47 10.22
CA ILE A 233 -6.61 11.73 9.72
C ILE A 233 -5.36 12.00 10.55
N ASP A 234 -4.21 12.22 9.90
CA ASP A 234 -3.01 12.71 10.59
C ASP A 234 -3.26 14.14 11.09
N ILE A 235 -4.06 14.25 12.13
CA ILE A 235 -4.04 15.40 13.01
C ILE A 235 -2.82 15.13 13.88
N ASP A 236 -1.80 15.98 13.74
CA ASP A 236 -0.68 15.94 14.67
C ASP A 236 -1.27 16.41 16.01
N ASP A 237 -1.74 15.47 16.84
CA ASP A 237 -2.44 15.74 18.12
C ASP A 237 -1.59 16.65 19.03
N ASP A 238 -0.27 16.52 18.88
CA ASP A 238 0.75 17.37 19.49
C ASP A 238 0.67 18.83 19.01
N ASP A 239 0.44 19.08 17.71
CA ASP A 239 0.25 20.42 17.16
C ASP A 239 -1.10 21.01 17.56
N TYR A 240 -2.14 20.18 17.67
CA TYR A 240 -3.47 20.62 18.11
C TYR A 240 -3.46 21.10 19.56
N THR A 241 -2.89 20.29 20.46
CA THR A 241 -2.80 20.62 21.89
C THR A 241 -1.90 21.83 22.11
N LYS A 242 -0.73 21.88 21.45
CA LYS A 242 0.20 23.02 21.53
C LYS A 242 -0.41 24.32 20.99
N LYS A 243 -1.22 24.25 19.93
CA LYS A 243 -1.92 25.44 19.42
C LYS A 243 -2.96 25.96 20.41
N LEU A 244 -3.69 25.07 21.09
CA LEU A 244 -4.68 25.47 22.09
C LEU A 244 -4.02 26.08 23.33
N GLU A 245 -2.92 25.48 23.81
CA GLU A 245 -2.11 25.99 24.91
C GLU A 245 -1.53 27.36 24.57
N LYS A 246 -0.90 27.50 23.41
CA LYS A 246 -0.33 28.77 22.94
C LYS A 246 -1.38 29.87 22.83
N MET A 247 -2.58 29.53 22.37
CA MET A 247 -3.68 30.49 22.27
C MET A 247 -4.16 30.95 23.66
N ASN A 248 -4.18 30.06 24.64
CA ASN A 248 -4.49 30.41 26.03
C ASN A 248 -3.39 31.27 26.66
N GLU A 249 -2.10 30.96 26.41
CA GLU A 249 -0.97 31.79 26.83
C GLU A 249 -1.00 33.19 26.19
N ASP A 250 -1.33 33.28 24.90
CA ASP A 250 -1.44 34.55 24.19
C ASP A 250 -2.62 35.39 24.74
N MET A 251 -3.73 34.78 25.17
CA MET A 251 -4.81 35.49 25.86
C MET A 251 -4.35 35.97 27.25
N MET A 252 -3.75 35.10 28.06
CA MET A 252 -3.31 35.42 29.42
C MET A 252 -2.21 36.49 29.43
N SER A 253 -1.39 36.54 28.40
CA SER A 253 -0.39 37.59 28.19
C SER A 253 -0.93 38.86 27.52
N GLY A 254 -2.22 38.88 27.14
CA GLY A 254 -2.89 40.01 26.50
C GLY A 254 -2.45 40.27 25.05
N LYS A 255 -1.77 39.32 24.40
CA LYS A 255 -1.33 39.42 23.00
C LYS A 255 -2.48 39.27 22.01
N ILE A 256 -3.53 38.55 22.40
CA ILE A 256 -4.78 38.45 21.65
C ILE A 256 -5.93 38.93 22.52
N THR A 257 -6.93 39.51 21.89
CA THR A 257 -8.16 39.94 22.54
C THR A 257 -9.11 38.77 22.79
N PRO A 258 -10.09 38.91 23.71
CA PRO A 258 -11.15 37.92 23.88
C PRO A 258 -11.94 37.64 22.60
N GLN A 259 -12.11 38.65 21.74
CA GLN A 259 -12.79 38.51 20.45
C GLN A 259 -11.97 37.66 19.46
N GLU A 260 -10.67 37.93 19.32
CA GLU A 260 -9.77 37.12 18.49
C GLU A 260 -9.66 35.68 19.00
N MET A 261 -9.72 35.47 20.33
CA MET A 261 -9.79 34.12 20.89
C MET A 261 -11.09 33.42 20.50
N GLN A 262 -12.23 34.11 20.57
CA GLN A 262 -13.52 33.55 20.20
C GLN A 262 -13.56 33.15 18.72
N GLU A 263 -13.02 33.98 17.83
CA GLU A 263 -12.89 33.68 16.39
C GLU A 263 -12.03 32.45 16.14
N LYS A 264 -10.85 32.38 16.75
CA LYS A 264 -9.98 31.20 16.63
C LYS A 264 -10.61 29.95 17.22
N MET A 265 -11.31 30.04 18.36
CA MET A 265 -12.05 28.90 18.92
C MET A 265 -13.16 28.42 17.98
N ALA A 266 -13.85 29.33 17.27
CA ALA A 266 -14.82 28.96 16.25
C ALA A 266 -14.15 28.24 15.07
N GLU A 267 -12.97 28.68 14.62
CA GLU A 267 -12.17 27.96 13.62
C GLU A 267 -11.79 26.55 14.10
N PHE A 268 -11.40 26.38 15.36
CA PHE A 268 -11.11 25.07 15.96
C PHE A 268 -12.34 24.16 15.99
N GLN A 269 -13.50 24.67 16.40
CA GLN A 269 -14.74 23.90 16.40
C GLN A 269 -15.14 23.48 14.99
N ASN A 270 -15.02 24.38 14.01
CA ASN A 270 -15.29 24.07 12.60
C ASN A 270 -14.34 22.99 12.05
N PHE A 271 -13.06 23.02 12.45
CA PHE A 271 -12.11 21.97 12.09
C PHE A 271 -12.51 20.60 12.67
N GLY A 272 -12.93 20.55 13.94
CA GLY A 272 -13.43 19.32 14.56
C GLY A 272 -14.67 18.75 13.87
N LEU A 273 -15.61 19.62 13.45
CA LEU A 273 -16.78 19.22 12.67
C LEU A 273 -16.37 18.68 11.29
N MET A 274 -15.45 19.36 10.60
CA MET A 274 -14.91 18.92 9.30
C MET A 274 -14.26 17.52 9.41
N VAL A 275 -13.46 17.28 10.44
CA VAL A 275 -12.83 15.97 10.71
C VAL A 275 -13.88 14.88 10.88
N ASN A 276 -14.91 15.13 11.70
CA ASN A 276 -16.00 14.17 11.91
C ASN A 276 -16.75 13.86 10.62
N GLU A 277 -17.05 14.87 9.80
CA GLU A 277 -17.70 14.70 8.50
C GLU A 277 -16.84 13.89 7.53
N LEU A 278 -15.52 14.16 7.50
CA LEU A 278 -14.56 13.44 6.67
C LEU A 278 -14.42 11.96 7.05
N MET A 279 -14.55 11.63 8.34
CA MET A 279 -14.49 10.24 8.83
C MET A 279 -15.75 9.42 8.58
N GLN A 280 -16.90 10.04 8.28
CA GLN A 280 -18.12 9.30 7.96
C GLN A 280 -17.96 8.53 6.64
N PRO A 281 -18.48 7.30 6.53
CA PRO A 281 -18.48 6.55 5.28
C PRO A 281 -19.20 7.31 4.15
N LEU A 282 -18.62 7.31 2.95
CA LEU A 282 -19.20 7.93 1.77
C LEU A 282 -19.35 6.91 0.65
N ASN A 283 -20.56 6.74 0.13
CA ASN A 283 -20.78 5.91 -1.05
C ASN A 283 -20.48 6.70 -2.33
N VAL A 284 -19.66 6.10 -3.19
CA VAL A 284 -19.28 6.61 -4.51
C VAL A 284 -19.84 5.65 -5.55
N ASP A 285 -20.75 6.16 -6.37
CA ASP A 285 -21.45 5.38 -7.39
C ASP A 285 -20.68 5.30 -8.72
N GLU A 286 -21.14 4.40 -9.59
CA GLU A 286 -20.66 4.23 -10.95
C GLU A 286 -20.65 5.55 -11.73
N GLY A 287 -19.56 5.82 -12.44
CA GLY A 287 -19.40 7.04 -13.23
C GLY A 287 -18.82 8.21 -12.45
N PHE A 288 -18.47 8.02 -11.16
CA PHE A 288 -17.88 9.06 -10.31
C PHE A 288 -16.47 8.71 -9.83
N LYS A 289 -15.74 9.75 -9.44
CA LYS A 289 -14.51 9.64 -8.67
C LYS A 289 -14.60 10.43 -7.37
N CYS A 290 -13.90 9.94 -6.37
CA CYS A 290 -13.73 10.58 -5.08
C CYS A 290 -12.25 10.90 -4.87
N THR A 291 -11.94 12.17 -4.72
CA THR A 291 -10.60 12.66 -4.37
C THR A 291 -10.57 12.97 -2.87
N VAL A 292 -9.69 12.30 -2.14
CA VAL A 292 -9.51 12.44 -0.71
C VAL A 292 -8.13 13.03 -0.43
N THR A 293 -8.11 14.15 0.28
CA THR A 293 -6.90 14.81 0.78
C THR A 293 -6.91 14.82 2.31
N LYS A 294 -5.90 15.43 2.96
CA LYS A 294 -5.91 15.59 4.41
C LYS A 294 -7.15 16.34 4.94
N ASN A 295 -7.64 17.33 4.18
CA ASN A 295 -8.65 18.28 4.66
C ASN A 295 -9.93 18.29 3.80
N SER A 296 -10.00 17.47 2.75
CA SER A 296 -11.15 17.50 1.85
C SER A 296 -11.47 16.14 1.28
N ARG A 297 -12.74 15.99 0.92
CA ARG A 297 -13.27 14.86 0.17
C ARG A 297 -14.23 15.41 -0.87
N VAL A 298 -13.89 15.20 -2.14
CA VAL A 298 -14.65 15.77 -3.27
C VAL A 298 -15.09 14.64 -4.18
N VAL A 299 -16.38 14.59 -4.50
CA VAL A 299 -16.95 13.66 -5.48
C VAL A 299 -17.29 14.44 -6.75
N GLU A 300 -16.83 13.93 -7.87
CA GLU A 300 -17.05 14.52 -9.18
C GLU A 300 -17.24 13.42 -10.25
N PRO A 301 -17.93 13.71 -11.36
CA PRO A 301 -18.04 12.75 -12.47
C PRO A 301 -16.68 12.37 -13.05
N LEU A 302 -16.56 11.15 -13.58
CA LEU A 302 -15.38 10.74 -14.33
C LEU A 302 -15.21 11.59 -15.59
N GLY A 303 -14.02 12.14 -15.80
CA GLY A 303 -13.68 12.91 -17.00
C GLY A 303 -13.15 12.03 -18.13
N ALA A 304 -12.98 12.62 -19.32
CA ALA A 304 -12.43 11.93 -20.50
C ALA A 304 -10.99 11.40 -20.31
N GLY A 305 -10.25 11.88 -19.31
CA GLY A 305 -8.90 11.38 -18.97
C GLY A 305 -8.89 10.33 -17.85
N ASP A 306 -10.04 10.01 -17.27
CA ASP A 306 -10.19 8.98 -16.23
C ASP A 306 -10.48 7.61 -16.86
N GLU A 307 -9.92 7.35 -18.05
CA GLU A 307 -10.13 6.10 -18.76
C GLU A 307 -9.60 4.89 -17.97
N ASP A 308 -10.32 3.78 -18.13
CA ASP A 308 -10.01 2.52 -17.49
C ASP A 308 -8.69 1.94 -18.04
N ASN A 309 -7.59 2.20 -17.32
CA ASN A 309 -6.27 1.69 -17.69
C ASN A 309 -6.15 0.16 -17.56
N ALA A 310 -7.10 -0.52 -16.94
CA ALA A 310 -7.12 -1.98 -16.85
C ALA A 310 -7.70 -2.65 -18.11
N GLY A 311 -8.18 -1.89 -19.09
CA GLY A 311 -8.59 -2.40 -20.40
C GLY A 311 -7.46 -2.55 -21.44
N LYS A 312 -6.19 -2.42 -21.04
CA LYS A 312 -5.00 -2.55 -21.91
C LYS A 312 -4.27 -3.87 -21.75
#